data_AF-B4H8M9-F1
#
_entry.id   AF-B4H8M9-F1
#
_cell.length_a   1.000
_cell.length_b   1.000
_cell.length_c   1.000
_cell.angle_alpha   90.00
_cell.angle_beta   90.00
_cell.angle_gamma   90.00
#
_symmetry.space_group_name_H-M   'P 1'
#
loop_
_entity.id
_entity.type
_entity.pdbx_description
1 polymer ?
#
loop_
_entity_poly.entity_id
_entity_poly.type
_entity_poly.pdbx_seq_one_letter_code
_entity_poly.pdbx_strand_id
1 'polypeptide(L)'
;MVTKAATLLCLLLLTGALTFGQGEEFPQCVDVALETFVMAVEDCASYIYCNGEDSFRDSCPDQTYFDEKAQECAFDDAGFCLRGAATLNATEAETEASAPEEVLPTITAPAGAPGSNPSPASNPPASSSAPVSRPHCDASSDSFHPHPQRCEYYYQCLSGYLTIVRCPYNYGWDHPKQQCLPLSEVQCYSSLIYGF
;
A
#
# COMPACT_ATOMS: atom_id res chain seq x y z
N MET A 1 -1.63 -39.71 -43.98
CA MET A 1 -0.50 -38.87 -43.50
C MET A 1 -0.95 -37.43 -43.21
N VAL A 2 -1.76 -36.82 -44.09
CA VAL A 2 -2.31 -35.45 -43.93
C VAL A 2 -3.15 -35.24 -42.65
N THR A 3 -3.94 -36.24 -42.23
CA THR A 3 -4.81 -36.17 -41.05
C THR A 3 -4.07 -36.16 -39.71
N LYS A 4 -2.91 -36.82 -39.63
CA LYS A 4 -2.05 -36.82 -38.43
C LYS A 4 -1.31 -35.48 -38.26
N ALA A 5 -0.89 -34.88 -39.37
CA ALA A 5 -0.26 -33.56 -39.35
C ALA A 5 -1.25 -32.46 -38.94
N ALA A 6 -2.48 -32.51 -39.44
CA ALA A 6 -3.52 -31.54 -39.09
C ALA A 6 -3.96 -31.63 -37.61
N THR A 7 -4.01 -32.84 -37.05
CA THR A 7 -4.36 -33.04 -35.62
C THR A 7 -3.23 -32.59 -34.69
N LEU A 8 -1.96 -32.85 -35.04
CA LEU A 8 -0.79 -32.33 -34.31
C LEU A 8 -0.71 -30.80 -34.35
N LEU A 9 -0.99 -30.18 -35.50
CA LEU A 9 -1.01 -28.72 -35.62
C LEU A 9 -2.13 -28.09 -34.77
N CYS A 10 -3.29 -28.74 -34.73
CA CYS A 10 -4.45 -28.27 -33.96
C CYS A 10 -4.20 -28.35 -32.45
N LEU A 11 -3.53 -29.42 -31.97
CA LEU A 11 -3.13 -29.56 -30.57
C LEU A 11 -2.09 -28.50 -30.14
N LEU A 12 -1.11 -28.19 -31.00
CA LEU A 12 -0.13 -27.13 -30.73
C LEU A 12 -0.76 -25.73 -30.66
N LEU A 13 -1.77 -25.47 -31.51
CA LEU A 13 -2.55 -24.23 -31.47
C LEU A 13 -3.42 -24.13 -30.20
N LEU A 14 -3.99 -25.25 -29.74
CA LEU A 14 -4.77 -25.30 -28.49
C LEU A 14 -3.90 -25.11 -27.24
N THR A 15 -2.67 -25.61 -27.23
CA THR A 15 -1.73 -25.38 -26.11
C THR A 15 -1.15 -23.97 -26.09
N GLY A 16 -1.05 -23.30 -27.25
CA GLY A 16 -0.56 -21.92 -27.35
C GLY A 16 -1.55 -20.86 -26.85
N ALA A 17 -2.80 -21.22 -26.57
CA ALA A 17 -3.85 -20.33 -26.08
C ALA A 17 -3.97 -20.29 -24.54
N LEU A 18 -3.21 -21.13 -23.82
CA LEU A 18 -3.08 -21.03 -22.36
C LEU A 18 -1.98 -20.02 -22.04
N THR A 19 -2.25 -18.74 -22.27
CA THR A 19 -1.45 -17.68 -21.67
C THR A 19 -1.70 -17.74 -20.17
N PHE A 20 -0.72 -18.23 -19.41
CA PHE A 20 -0.69 -18.07 -17.97
C PHE A 20 -0.81 -16.58 -17.67
N GLY A 21 -1.91 -16.15 -17.05
CA GLY A 21 -1.99 -14.82 -16.47
C GLY A 21 -0.85 -14.68 -15.49
N GLN A 22 0.09 -13.80 -15.78
CA GLN A 22 1.17 -13.50 -14.83
C GLN A 22 0.50 -12.73 -13.69
N GLY A 23 0.38 -13.36 -12.52
CA GLY A 23 0.07 -12.63 -11.30
C GLY A 23 1.20 -11.63 -11.05
N GLU A 24 0.85 -10.40 -10.65
CA GLU A 24 1.87 -9.43 -10.23
C GLU A 24 2.58 -9.99 -8.99
N GLU A 25 3.83 -10.39 -9.16
CA GLU A 25 4.69 -10.80 -8.05
C GLU A 25 5.29 -9.55 -7.41
N PHE A 26 5.28 -9.50 -6.08
CA PHE A 26 5.84 -8.39 -5.31
C PHE A 26 7.08 -8.86 -4.54
N PRO A 27 8.29 -8.74 -5.11
CA PRO A 27 9.53 -9.20 -4.47
C PRO A 27 9.77 -8.57 -3.09
N GLN A 28 9.25 -7.36 -2.89
CA GLN A 28 9.36 -6.61 -1.64
C GLN A 28 8.57 -7.26 -0.49
N CYS A 29 7.66 -8.20 -0.78
CA CYS A 29 6.85 -8.89 0.23
C CYS A 29 7.42 -10.24 0.69
N VAL A 30 8.53 -10.72 0.10
CA VAL A 30 9.05 -12.10 0.33
C VAL A 30 9.40 -12.36 1.80
N ASP A 31 9.88 -11.36 2.53
CA ASP A 31 10.31 -11.47 3.93
C ASP A 31 9.60 -10.46 4.84
N VAL A 32 8.40 -10.04 4.46
CA VAL A 32 7.60 -9.05 5.19
C VAL A 32 6.42 -9.73 5.87
N ALA A 33 6.07 -9.27 7.06
CA ALA A 33 4.88 -9.76 7.75
C ALA A 33 3.62 -9.53 6.91
N LEU A 34 2.66 -10.45 6.99
CA LEU A 34 1.35 -10.25 6.37
C LEU A 34 0.66 -9.01 6.96
N GLU A 35 -0.23 -8.43 6.16
CA GLU A 35 -0.99 -7.21 6.49
C GLU A 35 -0.11 -5.96 6.72
N THR A 36 1.09 -5.93 6.14
CA THR A 36 2.04 -4.81 6.26
C THR A 36 2.17 -4.04 4.95
N PHE A 37 2.52 -2.76 5.02
CA PHE A 37 2.78 -1.92 3.86
C PHE A 37 4.28 -1.68 3.68
N VAL A 38 4.78 -1.82 2.47
CA VAL A 38 6.16 -1.51 2.08
C VAL A 38 6.22 -0.48 0.97
N MET A 39 7.32 0.24 0.89
CA MET A 39 7.54 1.21 -0.19
C MET A 39 7.85 0.48 -1.50
N ALA A 40 7.23 0.91 -2.60
CA ALA A 40 7.64 0.43 -3.92
C ALA A 40 9.03 0.98 -4.28
N VAL A 41 10.03 0.10 -4.40
CA VAL A 41 11.45 0.51 -4.55
C VAL A 41 11.72 1.38 -5.78
N GLU A 42 10.98 1.20 -6.87
CA GLU A 42 11.14 1.98 -8.11
C GLU A 42 10.29 3.26 -8.15
N ASP A 43 9.40 3.42 -7.16
CA ASP A 43 8.44 4.52 -7.11
C ASP A 43 8.03 4.77 -5.66
N CYS A 44 8.80 5.62 -4.99
CA CYS A 44 8.58 6.03 -3.61
C CYS A 44 7.22 6.72 -3.37
N ALA A 45 6.53 7.15 -4.43
CA ALA A 45 5.17 7.68 -4.37
C ALA A 45 4.12 6.55 -4.42
N SER A 46 4.55 5.29 -4.37
CA SER A 46 3.71 4.10 -4.27
C SER A 46 4.12 3.21 -3.11
N TYR A 47 3.15 2.43 -2.65
CA TYR A 47 3.31 1.43 -1.63
C TYR A 47 2.77 0.08 -2.12
N ILE A 48 3.18 -0.98 -1.45
CA ILE A 48 2.69 -2.34 -1.68
C ILE A 48 2.13 -2.85 -0.36
N TYR A 49 0.88 -3.28 -0.37
CA TYR A 49 0.30 -4.04 0.73
C TYR A 49 0.70 -5.50 0.58
N CYS A 50 1.44 -6.02 1.53
CA CYS A 50 1.91 -7.40 1.56
C CYS A 50 0.92 -8.28 2.32
N ASN A 51 0.19 -9.11 1.58
CA ASN A 51 -0.79 -10.04 2.15
C ASN A 51 -0.84 -11.36 1.36
N GLY A 52 0.33 -11.94 1.07
CA GLY A 52 0.43 -13.18 0.30
C GLY A 52 -0.05 -13.00 -1.15
N GLU A 53 -0.95 -13.87 -1.60
CA GLU A 53 -1.57 -13.80 -2.93
C GLU A 53 -2.46 -12.55 -3.10
N ASP A 54 -2.91 -11.96 -1.98
CA ASP A 54 -3.75 -10.77 -1.95
C ASP A 54 -2.96 -9.45 -1.95
N SER A 55 -1.65 -9.53 -2.14
CA SER A 55 -0.80 -8.35 -2.20
C SER A 55 -1.20 -7.45 -3.37
N PHE A 56 -1.01 -6.14 -3.22
CA PHE A 56 -1.29 -5.18 -4.28
C PHE A 56 -0.38 -3.96 -4.16
N ARG A 57 -0.22 -3.23 -5.27
CA ARG A 57 0.47 -1.95 -5.32
C ARG A 57 -0.52 -0.81 -5.56
N ASP A 58 -0.32 0.32 -4.87
CA ASP A 58 -1.11 1.54 -5.08
C ASP A 58 -0.26 2.80 -4.87
N SER A 59 -0.77 3.94 -5.30
CA SER A 59 -0.10 5.25 -5.22
C SER A 59 -0.59 6.07 -4.04
N CYS A 60 0.37 6.73 -3.39
CA CYS A 60 0.12 7.82 -2.47
C CYS A 60 -0.57 8.99 -3.19
N PRO A 61 -1.35 9.82 -2.47
CA PRO A 61 -1.94 11.01 -3.08
C PRO A 61 -0.86 11.96 -3.62
N ASP A 62 -1.26 12.83 -4.54
CA ASP A 62 -0.34 13.77 -5.20
C ASP A 62 0.55 14.51 -4.19
N GLN A 63 1.86 14.57 -4.49
CA GLN A 63 2.89 15.24 -3.70
C GLN A 63 3.12 14.64 -2.29
N THR A 64 2.72 13.40 -2.07
CA THR A 64 3.03 12.63 -0.86
C THR A 64 3.73 11.33 -1.21
N TYR A 65 4.43 10.77 -0.22
CA TYR A 65 5.32 9.62 -0.38
C TYR A 65 5.11 8.65 0.78
N PHE A 66 5.37 7.37 0.54
CA PHE A 66 5.13 6.35 1.55
C PHE A 66 6.22 6.39 2.63
N ASP A 67 5.81 6.63 3.88
CA ASP A 67 6.65 6.49 5.07
C ASP A 67 6.48 5.08 5.66
N GLU A 68 7.51 4.26 5.49
CA GLU A 68 7.54 2.90 6.03
C GLU A 68 7.45 2.84 7.56
N LYS A 69 7.94 3.86 8.28
CA LYS A 69 7.88 3.89 9.75
C LYS A 69 6.51 4.24 10.27
N ALA A 70 5.87 5.23 9.63
CA ALA A 70 4.52 5.66 9.99
C ALA A 70 3.44 4.75 9.37
N GLN A 71 3.80 3.91 8.39
CA GLN A 71 2.89 3.05 7.63
C GLN A 71 1.78 3.87 6.94
N GLU A 72 2.13 5.06 6.44
CA GLU A 72 1.19 5.99 5.80
C GLU A 72 1.88 6.89 4.76
N CYS A 73 1.08 7.53 3.91
CA CYS A 73 1.59 8.53 2.97
C CYS A 73 1.73 9.88 3.69
N ALA A 74 2.92 10.47 3.62
CA ALA A 74 3.25 11.74 4.24
C ALA A 74 3.94 12.68 3.24
N PHE A 75 4.06 13.96 3.59
CA PHE A 75 4.91 14.89 2.83
C PHE A 75 6.38 14.51 2.97
N ASP A 76 7.20 14.79 1.95
CA ASP A 76 8.63 14.42 1.93
C ASP A 76 9.53 15.29 2.82
N ASP A 77 8.99 15.91 3.88
CA ASP A 77 9.77 16.78 4.77
C ASP A 77 10.92 16.03 5.47
N ALA A 78 10.81 14.69 5.55
CA ALA A 78 11.85 13.81 6.09
C ALA A 78 12.73 13.13 5.03
N GLY A 79 12.51 13.39 3.73
CA GLY A 79 13.27 12.79 2.63
C GLY A 79 13.07 11.28 2.48
N PHE A 80 11.85 10.80 2.71
CA PHE A 80 11.47 9.39 2.55
C PHE A 80 11.76 8.88 1.14
N CYS A 81 11.41 9.67 0.12
CA CYS A 81 11.66 9.29 -1.26
C CYS A 81 13.16 9.28 -1.61
N LEU A 82 13.91 10.24 -1.08
CA LEU A 82 15.34 10.36 -1.29
C LEU A 82 16.12 9.19 -0.66
N ARG A 83 15.59 8.62 0.43
CA ARG A 83 16.21 7.47 1.12
C ARG A 83 16.04 6.16 0.34
N GLY A 84 14.89 5.95 -0.30
CA GLY A 84 14.63 4.79 -1.16
C GLY A 84 15.54 4.77 -2.41
N ALA A 85 15.81 5.94 -2.99
CA ALA A 85 16.74 6.09 -4.09
C ALA A 85 18.21 5.78 -3.68
N ALA A 86 18.59 6.11 -2.44
CA ALA A 86 19.94 5.84 -1.93
C ALA A 86 20.22 4.34 -1.74
N THR A 87 19.20 3.53 -1.40
CA THR A 87 19.35 2.07 -1.27
C THR A 87 19.56 1.34 -2.59
N LEU A 88 19.08 1.90 -3.72
CA LEU A 88 19.36 1.34 -5.05
C LEU A 88 20.79 1.67 -5.53
N ASN A 89 21.39 2.74 -5.00
CA ASN A 89 22.74 3.18 -5.35
C ASN A 89 23.84 2.67 -4.39
N ALA A 90 23.52 1.85 -3.38
CA ALA A 90 24.46 1.47 -2.33
C ALA A 90 25.18 0.11 -2.55
N THR A 91 25.09 -0.49 -3.74
CA THR A 91 25.80 -1.77 -4.02
C THR A 91 27.20 -1.59 -4.62
N GLU A 92 27.66 -0.36 -4.88
CA GLU A 92 29.01 -0.14 -5.40
C GLU A 92 29.57 1.22 -4.96
N ALA A 93 30.14 1.28 -3.75
CA ALA A 93 31.34 2.05 -3.38
C ALA A 93 31.35 2.38 -1.88
N GLU A 94 31.93 1.47 -1.09
CA GLU A 94 32.66 1.86 0.13
C GLU A 94 34.03 2.42 -0.25
N THR A 95 34.63 3.19 0.67
CA THR A 95 35.92 3.92 0.61
C THR A 95 35.86 5.23 -0.19
N GLU A 96 36.11 6.43 0.34
CA GLU A 96 37.04 6.85 1.39
C GLU A 96 36.49 8.00 2.24
N ALA A 97 36.99 8.03 3.48
CA ALA A 97 36.95 9.16 4.38
C ALA A 97 37.68 10.40 3.82
N SER A 98 37.18 11.59 4.12
CA SER A 98 38.02 12.64 4.72
C SER A 98 37.18 13.83 5.19
N ALA A 99 37.28 14.14 6.49
CA ALA A 99 37.04 15.48 7.02
C ALA A 99 38.15 16.44 6.55
N PRO A 100 38.00 17.78 6.66
CA PRO A 100 38.21 18.43 7.97
C PRO A 100 37.25 19.59 8.31
N GLU A 101 37.24 19.92 9.60
CA GLU A 101 36.55 21.02 10.29
C GLU A 101 36.92 22.42 9.78
N GLU A 102 35.99 23.38 9.91
CA GLU A 102 36.31 24.80 10.06
C GLU A 102 35.41 25.46 11.13
N VAL A 103 35.97 26.44 11.85
CA VAL A 103 35.66 26.84 13.24
C VAL A 103 34.83 28.14 13.32
N LEU A 104 33.80 28.14 14.20
CA LEU A 104 33.12 29.18 15.05
C LEU A 104 33.17 30.71 14.69
N PRO A 105 32.19 31.54 15.10
CA PRO A 105 32.02 31.93 16.51
C PRO A 105 30.58 31.99 17.08
N THR A 106 30.55 31.79 18.39
CA THR A 106 29.56 31.96 19.46
C THR A 106 28.63 33.18 19.40
N ILE A 107 27.36 32.97 19.78
CA ILE A 107 26.56 33.93 20.57
C ILE A 107 25.77 33.19 21.67
N THR A 108 25.62 33.89 22.80
CA THR A 108 25.45 33.36 24.16
C THR A 108 24.02 33.59 24.71
N ALA A 109 23.44 32.55 25.35
CA ALA A 109 22.45 32.56 26.46
C ALA A 109 21.03 33.13 26.22
N PRO A 110 20.01 32.85 27.08
CA PRO A 110 20.04 32.17 28.38
C PRO A 110 19.02 31.03 28.60
N ALA A 111 19.26 30.30 29.69
CA ALA A 111 18.43 29.26 30.28
C ALA A 111 17.25 29.80 31.09
N GLY A 112 16.15 29.04 31.09
CA GLY A 112 14.96 29.15 31.94
C GLY A 112 13.78 28.59 31.15
N ALA A 113 13.11 27.49 31.51
CA ALA A 113 12.49 27.17 32.78
C ALA A 113 12.12 25.65 32.85
N PRO A 114 11.64 25.14 34.00
CA PRO A 114 11.72 23.72 34.39
C PRO A 114 10.40 22.94 34.24
N GLY A 115 10.52 21.60 34.26
CA GLY A 115 9.67 20.76 35.11
C GLY A 115 8.38 20.16 34.52
N SER A 116 8.47 18.85 34.26
CA SER A 116 7.54 17.78 34.70
C SER A 116 6.05 17.82 34.31
N ASN A 117 5.60 16.81 33.53
CA ASN A 117 4.73 15.75 34.05
C ASN A 117 4.62 14.54 33.08
N PRO A 118 4.74 13.27 33.55
CA PRO A 118 4.36 12.10 32.77
C PRO A 118 2.87 11.83 32.96
N SER A 119 2.10 11.82 31.87
CA SER A 119 0.71 11.35 31.90
C SER A 119 0.69 9.83 31.64
N PRO A 120 -0.15 9.04 32.33
CA PRO A 120 -0.07 7.59 32.31
C PRO A 120 -0.61 7.01 31.01
N ALA A 121 0.18 6.13 30.40
CA ALA A 121 -0.26 5.22 29.35
C ALA A 121 -1.44 4.39 29.87
N SER A 122 -2.64 4.76 29.42
CA SER A 122 -3.84 3.96 29.57
C SER A 122 -4.00 3.19 28.27
N ASN A 123 -3.49 1.96 28.22
CA ASN A 123 -3.74 1.05 27.11
C ASN A 123 -5.27 0.88 26.95
N PRO A 124 -5.86 1.17 25.78
CA PRO A 124 -7.20 0.71 25.49
C PRO A 124 -7.19 -0.83 25.47
N PRO A 125 -8.26 -1.48 25.93
CA PRO A 125 -8.36 -2.94 25.87
C PRO A 125 -8.33 -3.38 24.42
N ALA A 126 -7.50 -4.38 24.14
CA ALA A 126 -7.49 -5.11 22.88
C ALA A 126 -8.87 -5.75 22.67
N SER A 127 -9.75 -5.03 21.97
CA SER A 127 -11.03 -5.56 21.53
C SER A 127 -10.77 -6.44 20.31
N SER A 128 -10.83 -7.74 20.57
CA SER A 128 -10.95 -8.85 19.61
C SER A 128 -11.87 -8.50 18.43
N SER A 129 -11.31 -8.00 17.34
CA SER A 129 -12.00 -7.93 16.04
C SER A 129 -11.75 -9.22 15.29
N ALA A 130 -12.83 -9.92 14.92
CA ALA A 130 -12.75 -10.99 13.93
C ALA A 130 -12.01 -10.49 12.67
N PRO A 131 -11.22 -11.34 11.98
CA PRO A 131 -10.47 -10.93 10.81
C PRO A 131 -11.45 -10.45 9.74
N VAL A 132 -11.39 -9.16 9.48
CA VAL A 132 -12.27 -8.47 8.57
C VAL A 132 -11.84 -8.88 7.16
N SER A 133 -12.57 -9.84 6.59
CA SER A 133 -12.05 -10.64 5.49
C SER A 133 -12.26 -9.96 4.13
N ARG A 134 -11.23 -10.07 3.27
CA ARG A 134 -11.24 -9.64 1.86
C ARG A 134 -12.34 -10.38 1.07
N PRO A 135 -13.08 -9.72 0.16
CA PRO A 135 -14.16 -10.36 -0.60
C PRO A 135 -13.62 -11.38 -1.61
N HIS A 136 -14.34 -12.47 -1.80
CA HIS A 136 -14.05 -13.45 -2.85
C HIS A 136 -14.74 -13.03 -4.16
N CYS A 137 -13.99 -12.98 -5.26
CA CYS A 137 -14.52 -12.61 -6.57
C CYS A 137 -14.99 -13.84 -7.35
N ASP A 138 -16.25 -13.79 -7.82
CA ASP A 138 -16.78 -14.75 -8.77
C ASP A 138 -16.32 -14.40 -10.20
N ALA A 139 -15.92 -15.39 -10.98
CA ALA A 139 -15.55 -15.23 -12.38
C ALA A 139 -16.72 -14.81 -13.28
N SER A 140 -17.96 -15.03 -12.83
CA SER A 140 -19.17 -14.81 -13.61
C SER A 140 -19.77 -13.40 -13.50
N SER A 141 -19.29 -12.57 -12.56
CA SER A 141 -19.89 -11.26 -12.30
C SER A 141 -18.90 -10.22 -11.77
N ASP A 142 -19.09 -8.99 -12.21
CA ASP A 142 -18.40 -7.83 -11.65
C ASP A 142 -19.15 -7.33 -10.41
N SER A 143 -18.42 -6.94 -9.36
CA SER A 143 -19.01 -6.45 -8.11
C SER A 143 -18.10 -5.46 -7.39
N PHE A 144 -18.67 -4.66 -6.50
CA PHE A 144 -17.92 -3.74 -5.67
C PHE A 144 -18.24 -3.94 -4.19
N HIS A 145 -17.20 -3.96 -3.36
CA HIS A 145 -17.31 -4.20 -1.92
C HIS A 145 -16.59 -3.09 -1.18
N PRO A 146 -17.10 -2.61 -0.05
CA PRO A 146 -16.44 -1.53 0.68
C PRO A 146 -15.18 -2.04 1.38
N HIS A 147 -14.13 -1.21 1.46
CA HIS A 147 -13.02 -1.54 2.34
C HIS A 147 -13.45 -1.35 3.80
N PRO A 148 -13.17 -2.30 4.68
CA PRO A 148 -13.87 -2.35 5.94
C PRO A 148 -13.27 -1.50 7.05
N GLN A 149 -12.02 -1.05 6.88
CA GLN A 149 -11.33 -0.16 7.81
C GLN A 149 -10.99 1.21 7.22
N ARG A 150 -11.10 1.39 5.90
CA ARG A 150 -10.59 2.57 5.20
C ARG A 150 -11.66 3.08 4.25
N CYS A 151 -12.27 4.22 4.57
CA CYS A 151 -13.43 4.70 3.81
C CYS A 151 -13.07 5.16 2.39
N GLU A 152 -11.82 5.59 2.20
CA GLU A 152 -11.29 6.03 0.91
C GLU A 152 -10.94 4.88 -0.04
N TYR A 153 -11.17 3.62 0.35
CA TYR A 153 -10.95 2.45 -0.51
C TYR A 153 -12.21 1.61 -0.70
N TYR A 154 -12.29 0.95 -1.84
CA TYR A 154 -13.24 -0.12 -2.12
C TYR A 154 -12.55 -1.23 -2.92
N TYR A 155 -13.12 -2.42 -2.87
CA TYR A 155 -12.74 -3.54 -3.70
C TYR A 155 -13.61 -3.57 -4.95
N GLN A 156 -12.99 -3.80 -6.10
CA GLN A 156 -13.63 -4.05 -7.38
C GLN A 156 -13.27 -5.46 -7.83
N CYS A 157 -14.28 -6.31 -7.99
CA CYS A 157 -14.17 -7.59 -8.65
C CYS A 157 -14.49 -7.42 -10.13
N LEU A 158 -13.59 -7.85 -11.01
CA LEU A 158 -13.81 -7.93 -12.46
C LEU A 158 -13.49 -9.33 -12.95
N SER A 159 -14.50 -10.08 -13.42
CA SER A 159 -14.31 -11.43 -13.97
C SER A 159 -13.42 -12.35 -13.09
N GLY A 160 -13.63 -12.32 -11.77
CA GLY A 160 -12.88 -13.12 -10.79
C GLY A 160 -11.58 -12.49 -10.27
N TYR A 161 -11.15 -11.36 -10.83
CA TYR A 161 -9.98 -10.62 -10.34
C TYR A 161 -10.39 -9.57 -9.32
N LEU A 162 -9.72 -9.57 -8.17
CA LEU A 162 -9.92 -8.59 -7.11
C LEU A 162 -8.89 -7.47 -7.20
N THR A 163 -9.37 -6.25 -7.36
CA THR A 163 -8.55 -5.03 -7.28
C THR A 163 -9.05 -4.18 -6.13
N ILE A 164 -8.16 -3.56 -5.38
CA ILE A 164 -8.52 -2.48 -4.46
C ILE A 164 -8.35 -1.14 -5.18
N VAL A 165 -9.33 -0.27 -5.04
CA VAL A 165 -9.40 1.00 -5.74
C VAL A 165 -9.56 2.09 -4.71
N ARG A 166 -8.76 3.15 -4.86
CA ARG A 166 -8.81 4.33 -4.03
C ARG A 166 -9.72 5.39 -4.64
N CYS A 167 -10.58 5.98 -3.82
CA CYS A 167 -11.35 7.16 -4.18
C CYS A 167 -10.45 8.41 -4.30
N PRO A 168 -10.88 9.45 -5.06
CA PRO A 168 -10.17 10.72 -5.11
C PRO A 168 -9.92 11.34 -3.73
N TYR A 169 -8.98 12.27 -3.65
CA TYR A 169 -8.64 12.91 -2.38
C TYR A 169 -9.86 13.63 -1.75
N ASN A 170 -10.07 13.42 -0.44
CA ASN A 170 -11.26 13.84 0.31
C ASN A 170 -12.59 13.17 -0.07
N TYR A 171 -12.55 12.01 -0.75
CA TYR A 171 -13.72 11.20 -1.06
C TYR A 171 -13.64 9.84 -0.36
N GLY A 172 -14.81 9.26 -0.08
CA GLY A 172 -14.97 7.89 0.41
C GLY A 172 -15.95 7.11 -0.44
N TRP A 173 -15.88 5.78 -0.35
CA TRP A 173 -16.79 4.88 -1.05
C TRP A 173 -18.16 4.80 -0.34
N ASP A 174 -19.21 5.25 -1.03
CA ASP A 174 -20.59 5.11 -0.60
C ASP A 174 -21.14 3.76 -1.07
N HIS A 175 -21.15 2.75 -0.20
CA HIS A 175 -21.62 1.41 -0.57
C HIS A 175 -23.07 1.39 -1.09
N PRO A 176 -24.03 2.13 -0.51
CA PRO A 176 -25.40 2.17 -1.05
C PRO A 176 -25.49 2.73 -2.47
N LYS A 177 -24.70 3.76 -2.80
CA LYS A 177 -24.72 4.39 -4.12
C LYS A 177 -23.68 3.83 -5.09
N GLN A 178 -22.79 2.96 -4.61
CA GLN A 178 -21.71 2.34 -5.38
C GLN A 178 -20.85 3.40 -6.11
N GLN A 179 -20.47 4.46 -5.40
CA GLN A 179 -19.67 5.56 -5.95
C GLN A 179 -18.85 6.26 -4.87
N CYS A 180 -17.76 6.90 -5.29
CA CYS A 180 -17.00 7.79 -4.44
C CYS A 180 -17.76 9.11 -4.24
N LEU A 181 -18.04 9.48 -2.99
CA LEU A 181 -18.64 10.76 -2.60
C LEU A 181 -17.72 11.54 -1.67
N PRO A 182 -17.89 12.87 -1.54
CA PRO A 182 -17.14 13.66 -0.57
C PRO A 182 -17.29 13.08 0.84
N LEU A 183 -16.22 13.12 1.65
CA LEU A 183 -16.21 12.56 3.00
C LEU A 183 -17.31 13.14 3.92
N SER A 184 -17.84 14.32 3.61
CA SER A 184 -18.96 14.95 4.33
C SER A 184 -20.34 14.34 4.03
N GLU A 185 -20.47 13.58 2.93
CA GLU A 185 -21.74 13.05 2.42
C GLU A 185 -21.79 11.52 2.36
N VAL A 186 -20.63 10.87 2.38
CA VAL A 186 -20.48 9.42 2.23
C VAL A 186 -20.96 8.64 3.46
N GLN A 187 -21.60 7.50 3.20
CA GLN A 187 -21.83 6.48 4.22
C GLN A 187 -20.74 5.39 4.19
N CYS A 188 -19.69 5.59 4.99
CA CYS A 188 -18.60 4.63 5.12
C CYS A 188 -19.09 3.30 5.73
N TYR A 189 -18.57 2.17 5.21
CA TYR A 189 -18.92 0.85 5.74
C TYR A 189 -18.42 0.61 7.15
N SER A 190 -17.26 1.17 7.52
CA SER A 190 -16.75 1.14 8.90
C SER A 190 -17.77 1.73 9.89
N SER A 191 -18.49 2.80 9.51
CA SER A 191 -19.55 3.38 10.33
C SER A 191 -20.77 2.45 10.47
N LEU A 192 -21.04 1.59 9.49
CA LEU A 192 -22.13 0.61 9.54
C LEU A 192 -21.82 -0.58 10.44
N ILE A 193 -20.56 -1.02 10.49
CA ILE A 193 -20.13 -2.17 11.33
C ILE A 193 -19.78 -1.76 12.76
N TYR A 194 -19.28 -0.54 12.97
CA TYR A 194 -18.85 -0.06 14.30
C TYR A 194 -19.81 0.94 14.97
N GLY A 195 -20.87 1.38 14.28
CA GLY A 195 -22.01 2.08 14.87
C GLY A 195 -21.65 3.25 15.80
N PHE A 196 -21.39 4.42 15.21
CA PHE A 196 -21.43 5.71 15.92
C PHE A 196 -22.62 6.54 15.48
#